data_AF-A0A060I7T3-F1
#
_entry.id   AF-A0A060I7T3-F1
#
_cell.length_a   1.000
_cell.length_b   1.000
_cell.length_c   1.000
_cell.angle_alpha   90.00
_cell.angle_beta   90.00
_cell.angle_gamma   90.00
#
_symmetry.space_group_name_H-M   'P 1'
#
loop_
_entity.id
_entity.type
_entity.pdbx_description
1 polymer ?
#
loop_
_entity_poly.entity_id
_entity_poly.type
_entity_poly.pdbx_seq_one_letter_code
_entity_poly.pdbx_strand_id
1 'polypeptide(L)'
;MTVEHVGVKRIAFDALQEHDQNIRSHDQVRFYEVIEDYGGGTLLLAEFKDTNDPSDENLYHFQVMVRGNKGRVHTGWYTAYREGQRHRRNLIELLAGADVFVPILTLVLLVSFLVFAWNHKDAPDFAVAETLGASISSVIAFWFGRQTVR
;
A
#
# COMPACT_ATOMS: atom_id res chain seq x y z
N MET A 1 -1.46 3.85 -31.87
CA MET A 1 -2.34 3.61 -30.70
C MET A 1 -2.93 2.22 -30.85
N THR A 2 -2.41 1.26 -30.09
CA THR A 2 -2.84 -0.15 -30.10
C THR A 2 -4.22 -0.27 -29.46
N VAL A 3 -5.08 -1.08 -30.07
CA VAL A 3 -6.50 -1.30 -29.72
C VAL A 3 -6.70 -1.70 -28.25
N GLU A 4 -5.68 -2.29 -27.63
CA GLU A 4 -5.64 -2.74 -26.25
C GLU A 4 -5.75 -1.58 -25.24
N HIS A 5 -5.13 -0.44 -25.52
CA HIS A 5 -5.19 0.74 -24.63
C HIS A 5 -6.58 1.38 -24.57
N VAL A 6 -7.40 1.21 -25.60
CA VAL A 6 -8.76 1.77 -25.63
C VAL A 6 -9.65 1.05 -24.63
N GLY A 7 -9.54 -0.27 -24.54
CA GLY A 7 -10.27 -1.08 -23.56
C GLY A 7 -9.87 -0.76 -22.12
N VAL A 8 -8.57 -0.65 -21.87
CA VAL A 8 -8.01 -0.35 -20.54
C VAL A 8 -8.43 1.04 -20.06
N LYS A 9 -8.37 2.06 -20.93
CA LYS A 9 -8.80 3.43 -20.58
C LYS A 9 -10.29 3.52 -20.24
N ARG A 10 -11.16 2.74 -20.91
CA ARG A 10 -12.58 2.69 -20.57
C ARG A 10 -12.81 2.13 -19.17
N ILE A 11 -12.17 1.01 -18.84
CA ILE A 11 -12.26 0.39 -17.51
C ILE A 11 -11.72 1.36 -16.44
N ALA A 12 -10.64 2.07 -16.74
CA ALA A 12 -10.07 3.07 -15.84
C ALA A 12 -11.05 4.25 -15.60
N PHE A 13 -11.70 4.72 -16.66
CA PHE A 13 -12.72 5.77 -16.56
C PHE A 13 -13.92 5.31 -15.73
N ASP A 14 -14.44 4.11 -15.97
CA ASP A 14 -15.57 3.56 -15.22
C ASP A 14 -15.25 3.50 -13.71
N ALA A 15 -14.03 3.09 -13.35
CA ALA A 15 -13.57 3.07 -11.96
C ALA A 15 -13.40 4.47 -11.35
N LEU A 16 -12.97 5.46 -12.15
CA LEU A 16 -12.88 6.85 -11.71
C LEU A 16 -14.26 7.44 -11.45
N GLN A 17 -15.23 7.18 -12.33
CA GLN A 17 -16.60 7.65 -12.18
C GLN A 17 -17.31 7.01 -10.97
N GLU A 18 -17.01 5.75 -10.65
CA GLU A 18 -17.47 5.10 -9.42
C GLU A 18 -16.85 5.74 -8.16
N HIS A 19 -15.59 6.15 -8.25
CA HIS A 19 -14.88 6.78 -7.13
C HIS A 19 -15.31 8.24 -6.89
N ASP A 20 -15.48 9.01 -7.95
CA ASP A 20 -15.91 10.41 -7.90
C ASP A 20 -17.01 10.69 -8.93
N GLN A 21 -18.23 10.93 -8.44
CA GLN A 21 -19.41 11.19 -9.26
C GLN A 21 -19.37 12.56 -9.98
N ASN A 22 -18.41 13.43 -9.66
CA ASN A 22 -18.20 14.68 -10.39
C ASN A 22 -17.58 14.44 -11.78
N ILE A 23 -16.97 13.27 -12.00
CA ILE A 23 -16.44 12.85 -13.29
C ILE A 23 -17.60 12.39 -14.18
N ARG A 24 -18.01 13.26 -15.11
CA ARG A 24 -19.19 13.05 -15.97
C ARG A 24 -18.84 12.71 -17.40
N SER A 25 -17.72 13.19 -17.90
CA SER A 25 -17.30 12.94 -19.28
C SER A 25 -15.82 12.58 -19.38
N HIS A 26 -15.48 11.84 -20.45
CA HIS A 26 -14.09 11.48 -20.74
C HIS A 26 -13.20 12.70 -21.02
N ASP A 27 -13.78 13.82 -21.47
CA ASP A 27 -13.03 15.04 -21.79
C ASP A 27 -12.47 15.74 -20.55
N GLN A 28 -13.01 15.43 -19.36
CA GLN A 28 -12.51 15.95 -18.07
C GLN A 28 -11.32 15.16 -17.53
N VAL A 29 -11.05 13.96 -18.08
CA VAL A 29 -10.03 13.04 -17.58
C VAL A 29 -8.94 12.88 -18.62
N ARG A 30 -7.72 13.28 -18.25
CA ARG A 30 -6.54 13.08 -19.07
C ARG A 30 -5.69 11.94 -18.52
N PHE A 31 -5.63 10.84 -19.26
CA PHE A 31 -4.64 9.78 -19.01
C PHE A 31 -3.32 10.17 -19.67
N TYR A 32 -2.33 10.57 -18.88
CA TYR A 32 -1.05 11.08 -19.39
C TYR A 32 0.05 10.01 -19.43
N GLU A 33 -0.04 8.98 -18.58
CA GLU A 33 0.94 7.89 -18.55
C GLU A 33 0.25 6.54 -18.37
N VAL A 34 0.78 5.53 -19.06
CA VAL A 34 0.31 4.14 -19.02
C VAL A 34 1.53 3.27 -18.75
N ILE A 35 1.54 2.63 -17.58
CA ILE A 35 2.61 1.75 -17.14
C ILE A 35 2.09 0.32 -17.24
N GLU A 36 2.54 -0.38 -18.27
CA GLU A 36 2.24 -1.80 -18.48
C GLU A 36 2.94 -2.69 -17.44
N ASP A 37 2.41 -3.90 -17.25
CA ASP A 37 2.92 -4.90 -16.30
C ASP A 37 3.12 -4.41 -14.86
N TYR A 38 2.33 -3.42 -14.45
CA TYR A 38 2.33 -2.91 -13.10
C TYR A 38 1.51 -3.82 -12.18
N GLY A 39 2.19 -4.55 -11.30
CA GLY A 39 1.54 -5.48 -10.39
C GLY A 39 0.64 -6.50 -11.09
N GLY A 40 1.00 -7.01 -12.26
CA GLY A 40 0.15 -7.97 -13.01
C GLY A 40 -1.09 -7.34 -13.65
N GLY A 41 -1.07 -6.02 -13.91
CA GLY A 41 -2.06 -5.28 -14.65
C GLY A 41 -1.44 -4.05 -15.32
N THR A 42 -2.24 -3.04 -15.60
CA THR A 42 -1.80 -1.76 -16.16
C THR A 42 -2.11 -0.65 -15.17
N LEU A 43 -1.12 0.18 -14.84
CA LEU A 43 -1.34 1.39 -14.05
C LEU A 43 -1.49 2.58 -15.00
N LEU A 44 -2.57 3.34 -14.86
CA LEU A 44 -2.82 4.55 -15.60
C LEU A 44 -2.74 5.73 -14.63
N LEU A 45 -1.98 6.75 -15.02
CA LEU A 45 -1.97 8.01 -14.29
C LEU A 45 -2.95 8.97 -14.98
N ALA A 46 -3.88 9.49 -14.19
CA ALA A 46 -4.99 10.31 -14.66
C ALA A 46 -5.00 11.65 -13.94
N GLU A 47 -5.28 12.70 -14.69
CA GLU A 47 -5.56 14.04 -14.19
C GLU A 47 -7.04 14.34 -14.42
N PHE A 48 -7.69 14.88 -13.39
CA PHE A 48 -9.06 15.37 -13.47
C PHE A 48 -9.07 16.89 -13.25
N LYS A 49 -9.71 17.61 -14.16
CA LYS A 49 -9.97 19.04 -14.03
C LYS A 49 -11.41 19.25 -13.61
N ASP A 50 -11.61 19.80 -12.41
CA ASP A 50 -12.96 20.14 -11.95
C ASP A 50 -13.48 21.33 -12.76
N THR A 51 -14.61 21.14 -13.42
CA THR A 51 -15.30 22.20 -14.17
C THR A 51 -15.89 23.29 -13.28
N ASN A 52 -16.06 23.04 -11.99
CA ASN A 52 -16.62 24.01 -11.03
C ASN A 52 -15.56 24.95 -10.45
N ASP A 53 -14.28 24.62 -10.59
CA ASP A 53 -13.15 25.47 -10.19
C ASP A 53 -12.14 25.56 -11.34
N PRO A 54 -12.21 26.62 -12.18
CA PRO A 54 -11.38 26.75 -13.36
C PRO A 54 -9.92 27.12 -13.06
N SER A 55 -9.54 27.27 -11.78
CA SER A 55 -8.13 27.45 -11.42
C SER A 55 -7.36 26.16 -11.70
N ASP A 56 -6.24 26.27 -12.43
CA ASP A 56 -5.32 25.13 -12.65
C ASP A 56 -4.63 24.67 -11.34
N GLU A 57 -4.94 25.32 -10.20
CA GLU A 57 -4.43 24.96 -8.88
C GLU A 57 -5.08 23.68 -8.31
N ASN A 58 -6.25 23.26 -8.83
CA ASN A 58 -7.00 22.08 -8.34
C ASN A 58 -7.06 20.95 -9.38
N LEU A 59 -5.91 20.57 -9.95
CA LEU A 59 -5.79 19.33 -10.72
C LEU A 59 -5.68 18.14 -9.77
N TYR A 60 -6.67 17.25 -9.83
CA TYR A 60 -6.66 16.02 -9.03
C TYR A 60 -5.90 14.94 -9.77
N HIS A 61 -4.87 14.39 -9.12
CA HIS A 61 -4.07 13.29 -9.65
C HIS A 61 -4.56 11.96 -9.10
N PHE A 62 -5.03 11.10 -9.98
CA PHE A 62 -5.45 9.74 -9.65
C PHE A 62 -4.49 8.72 -10.25
N GLN A 63 -4.27 7.62 -9.51
CA GLN A 63 -3.58 6.45 -10.05
C GLN A 63 -4.59 5.32 -10.18
N VAL A 64 -4.87 4.88 -11.39
CA VAL A 64 -5.89 3.88 -11.67
C VAL A 64 -5.24 2.59 -12.12
N MET A 65 -5.36 1.55 -11.31
CA MET A 65 -4.86 0.23 -11.64
C MET A 65 -5.97 -0.58 -12.32
N VAL A 66 -5.73 -1.01 -13.56
CA VAL A 66 -6.63 -1.88 -14.32
C VAL A 66 -6.04 -3.28 -14.38
N ARG A 67 -6.84 -4.28 -13.98
CA ARG A 67 -6.48 -5.69 -14.10
C ARG A 67 -7.66 -6.49 -14.65
N GLY A 68 -7.47 -7.10 -15.81
CA GLY A 68 -8.56 -7.74 -16.54
C GLY A 68 -9.69 -6.74 -16.78
N ASN A 69 -10.89 -7.04 -16.27
CA ASN A 69 -12.07 -6.18 -16.41
C ASN A 69 -12.39 -5.33 -15.16
N LYS A 70 -11.43 -5.12 -14.25
CA LYS A 70 -11.65 -4.31 -13.03
C LYS A 70 -10.62 -3.19 -12.92
N GLY A 71 -11.10 -1.98 -12.63
CA GLY A 71 -10.28 -0.83 -12.27
C GLY A 71 -10.33 -0.56 -10.76
N ARG A 72 -9.23 -0.08 -10.19
CA ARG A 72 -9.15 0.43 -8.82
C ARG A 72 -8.46 1.78 -8.81
N VAL A 73 -9.04 2.73 -8.08
CA VAL A 73 -8.49 4.07 -7.94
C VAL A 73 -7.68 4.15 -6.65
N HIS A 74 -6.48 4.70 -6.77
CA HIS A 74 -5.59 5.04 -5.68
C HIS A 74 -5.46 6.56 -5.62
N THR A 75 -5.67 7.12 -4.43
CA THR A 75 -5.56 8.56 -4.14
C THR A 75 -4.14 8.98 -3.78
N GLY A 76 -3.18 8.04 -3.76
CA GLY A 76 -1.80 8.35 -3.40
C GLY A 76 -0.82 7.29 -3.89
N TRP A 77 0.34 7.77 -4.38
CA TRP A 77 1.40 6.97 -4.97
C TRP A 77 1.82 5.78 -4.11
N TYR A 78 1.90 5.96 -2.79
CA TYR A 78 2.32 4.89 -1.88
C TYR A 78 1.35 3.69 -1.88
N THR A 79 0.04 3.94 -2.02
CA THR A 79 -0.95 2.85 -2.05
C THR A 79 -0.89 2.08 -3.36
N ALA A 80 -0.77 2.78 -4.50
CA ALA A 80 -0.51 2.19 -5.80
C ALA A 80 0.78 1.35 -5.79
N TYR A 81 1.88 1.93 -5.24
CA TYR A 81 3.17 1.26 -5.11
C TYR A 81 3.08 -0.05 -4.32
N ARG A 82 2.41 -0.05 -3.17
CA ARG A 82 2.24 -1.28 -2.38
C ARG A 82 1.44 -2.35 -3.14
N GLU A 83 0.42 -1.96 -3.89
CA GLU A 83 -0.38 -2.91 -4.67
C GLU A 83 0.42 -3.49 -5.84
N GLY A 84 1.21 -2.65 -6.52
CA GLY A 84 2.15 -3.06 -7.55
C GLY A 84 3.22 -4.05 -7.04
N GLN A 85 3.81 -3.74 -5.89
CA GLN A 85 4.83 -4.57 -5.24
C GLN A 85 4.29 -5.92 -4.75
N ARG A 86 3.05 -5.98 -4.25
CA ARG A 86 2.43 -7.25 -3.80
C ARG A 86 2.36 -8.31 -4.89
N HIS A 87 2.28 -7.90 -6.16
CA HIS A 87 2.13 -8.83 -7.28
C HIS A 87 3.42 -9.15 -8.04
N ARG A 88 4.45 -8.28 -7.95
CA ARG A 88 5.76 -8.58 -8.55
C ARG A 88 6.64 -9.49 -7.68
N ARG A 89 6.31 -9.65 -6.40
CA ARG A 89 7.15 -10.38 -5.47
C ARG A 89 6.98 -11.89 -5.60
N ASN A 90 8.06 -12.56 -6.01
CA ASN A 90 8.25 -13.98 -5.73
C ASN A 90 8.07 -14.23 -4.21
N LEU A 91 7.60 -15.41 -3.80
CA LEU A 91 7.37 -15.77 -2.38
C LEU A 91 8.54 -15.40 -1.46
N ILE A 92 9.77 -15.48 -1.97
CA ILE A 92 11.01 -15.10 -1.27
C ILE A 92 11.11 -13.58 -1.04
N GLU A 93 10.75 -12.76 -2.02
CA GLU A 93 10.75 -11.30 -1.88
C GLU A 93 9.57 -10.79 -1.03
N LEU A 94 8.47 -11.54 -1.00
CA LEU A 94 7.35 -11.28 -0.10
C LEU A 94 7.79 -11.48 1.36
N LEU A 95 8.51 -12.57 1.65
CA LEU A 95 9.09 -12.87 2.96
C LEU A 95 10.21 -11.89 3.36
N ALA A 96 10.99 -11.38 2.39
CA ALA A 96 12.01 -10.36 2.61
C ALA A 96 11.43 -8.93 2.76
N GLY A 97 10.13 -8.75 2.55
CA GLY A 97 9.46 -7.48 2.79
C GLY A 97 9.46 -7.12 4.26
N ALA A 98 9.85 -5.88 4.61
CA ALA A 98 9.79 -5.39 5.99
C ALA A 98 8.40 -5.59 6.64
N ASP A 99 7.32 -5.57 5.85
CA ASP A 99 5.95 -5.81 6.30
C ASP A 99 5.68 -7.26 6.78
N VAL A 100 6.51 -8.23 6.37
CA VAL A 100 6.36 -9.66 6.70
C VAL A 100 7.49 -10.13 7.60
N PHE A 101 8.73 -9.70 7.31
CA PHE A 101 9.91 -10.06 8.09
C PHE A 101 9.84 -9.55 9.53
N VAL A 102 9.41 -8.30 9.73
CA VAL A 102 9.32 -7.70 11.07
C VAL A 102 8.31 -8.42 11.96
N PRO A 103 7.07 -8.75 11.53
CA PRO A 103 6.16 -9.53 12.37
C PRO A 103 6.67 -10.94 12.67
N ILE A 104 7.29 -11.62 11.71
CA ILE A 104 7.87 -12.95 11.95
C ILE A 104 8.99 -12.86 12.98
N LEU A 105 9.92 -11.90 12.82
CA LEU A 105 11.01 -11.68 13.77
C LEU A 105 10.47 -11.31 15.17
N THR A 106 9.43 -10.48 15.22
CA THR A 106 8.74 -10.10 16.47
C THR A 106 8.18 -11.34 17.17
N LEU A 107 7.53 -12.24 16.43
CA LEU A 107 6.95 -13.46 16.97
C LEU A 107 8.02 -14.43 17.47
N VAL A 108 9.12 -14.59 16.73
CA VAL A 108 10.28 -15.40 17.16
C VAL A 108 10.88 -14.86 18.45
N LEU A 109 11.07 -13.54 18.56
CA LEU A 109 11.60 -12.90 19.77
C LEU A 109 10.65 -13.06 20.96
N LEU A 110 9.34 -12.94 20.74
CA LEU A 110 8.33 -13.10 21.80
C LEU A 110 8.24 -14.55 22.30
N VAL A 111 8.30 -15.54 21.40
CA VAL A 111 8.34 -16.97 21.79
C VAL A 111 9.63 -17.29 22.52
N SER A 112 10.78 -16.80 22.02
CA SER A 112 12.07 -16.97 22.68
C SER A 112 12.06 -16.36 24.09
N PHE A 113 11.40 -15.20 24.26
CA PHE A 113 11.18 -14.57 25.56
C PHE A 113 10.33 -15.44 26.49
N LEU A 114 9.19 -15.98 26.03
CA LEU A 114 8.34 -16.83 26.85
C LEU A 114 9.08 -18.09 27.33
N VAL A 115 9.90 -18.70 26.47
CA VAL A 115 10.74 -19.84 26.82
C VAL A 115 11.83 -19.45 27.84
N PHE A 116 12.49 -18.30 27.62
CA PHE A 116 13.51 -17.81 28.54
C PHE A 116 12.93 -17.50 29.94
N ALA A 117 11.81 -16.77 29.98
CA ALA A 117 11.11 -16.41 31.21
C ALA A 117 10.57 -17.64 31.96
N TRP A 118 10.08 -18.64 31.23
CA TRP A 118 9.65 -19.91 31.83
C TRP A 118 10.82 -20.65 32.48
N ASN A 119 11.98 -20.68 31.83
CA ASN A 119 13.18 -21.37 32.34
C ASN A 119 13.86 -20.62 33.50
N HIS A 120 13.67 -19.30 33.60
CA HIS A 120 14.27 -18.45 34.65
C HIS A 120 13.24 -17.92 35.66
N LYS A 121 12.05 -18.53 35.72
CA LYS A 121 10.96 -18.10 36.62
C LYS A 121 11.34 -18.03 38.10
N ASP A 122 12.39 -18.76 38.50
CA ASP A 122 12.89 -18.87 39.87
C ASP A 122 14.15 -18.00 40.12
N ALA A 123 14.66 -17.32 39.09
CA ALA A 123 15.84 -16.44 39.17
C ALA A 123 15.40 -14.96 39.18
N PRO A 124 15.65 -14.19 40.26
CA PRO A 124 15.23 -12.80 40.38
C PRO A 124 16.20 -11.85 39.68
N ASP A 125 16.48 -12.06 38.39
CA ASP A 125 17.30 -11.13 37.62
C ASP A 125 16.45 -9.96 37.11
N PHE A 126 16.20 -9.00 38.01
CA PHE A 126 15.48 -7.75 37.76
C PHE A 126 16.03 -6.97 36.54
N ALA A 127 17.35 -7.05 36.31
CA ALA A 127 18.02 -6.40 35.19
C ALA A 127 17.59 -6.96 33.82
N VAL A 128 17.23 -8.25 33.76
CA VAL A 128 16.76 -8.90 32.53
C VAL A 128 15.32 -8.48 32.23
N ALA A 129 14.46 -8.41 33.25
CA ALA A 129 13.08 -7.96 33.10
C ALA A 129 12.96 -6.49 32.65
N GLU A 130 13.82 -5.60 33.15
CA GLU A 130 13.80 -4.16 32.84
C GLU A 130 14.30 -3.87 31.40
N THR A 131 15.41 -4.50 31.01
CA THR A 131 15.91 -4.41 29.62
C THR A 131 14.92 -5.05 28.62
N LEU A 132 14.23 -6.12 29.03
CA LEU A 132 13.18 -6.76 28.22
C LEU A 132 11.92 -5.89 28.09
N GLY A 133 11.49 -5.21 29.15
CA GLY A 133 10.35 -4.29 29.10
C GLY A 133 10.56 -3.13 28.13
N ALA A 134 11.76 -2.53 28.12
CA ALA A 134 12.14 -1.50 27.17
C ALA A 134 12.15 -2.03 25.72
N SER A 135 12.66 -3.24 25.52
CA SER A 135 12.72 -3.91 24.21
C SER A 135 11.32 -4.16 23.64
N ILE A 136 10.41 -4.75 24.44
CA ILE A 136 9.03 -5.01 24.02
C ILE A 136 8.28 -3.70 23.74
N SER A 137 8.47 -2.69 24.59
CA SER A 137 7.86 -1.36 24.40
C SER A 137 8.31 -0.71 23.08
N SER A 138 9.59 -0.87 22.69
CA SER A 138 10.11 -0.35 21.43
C SER A 138 9.49 -1.04 20.21
N VAL A 139 9.26 -2.36 20.28
CA VAL A 139 8.60 -3.13 19.22
C VAL A 139 7.13 -2.74 19.11
N ILE A 140 6.44 -2.59 20.24
CA ILE A 140 5.04 -2.14 20.28
C ILE A 140 4.93 -0.71 19.71
N ALA A 141 5.79 0.21 20.12
CA ALA A 141 5.83 1.58 19.61
C ALA A 141 6.11 1.62 18.10
N PHE A 142 7.00 0.77 17.60
CA PHE A 142 7.25 0.61 16.17
C PHE A 142 5.98 0.15 15.41
N TRP A 143 5.23 -0.81 15.96
CA TRP A 143 3.99 -1.31 15.36
C TRP A 143 2.86 -0.27 15.36
N PHE A 144 2.69 0.48 16.46
CA PHE A 144 1.69 1.54 16.54
C PHE A 144 2.06 2.75 15.68
N GLY A 145 3.34 3.14 15.62
CA GLY A 145 3.82 4.22 14.75
C GLY A 145 3.63 3.94 13.26
N ARG A 146 3.58 2.67 12.86
CA ARG A 146 3.26 2.27 11.48
C ARG A 146 1.77 2.39 11.12
N GLN A 147 0.86 2.42 12.10
CA GLN A 147 -0.58 2.55 11.85
C GLN A 147 -1.04 4.00 11.74
N THR A 148 -0.28 4.96 12.27
CA THR A 148 -0.61 6.40 12.28
C THR A 148 -0.20 7.15 11.02
N VAL A 149 0.60 6.54 10.13
CA VAL A 149 0.82 7.06 8.77
C VAL A 149 -0.40 6.66 7.92
N ARG A 150 -1.52 7.36 8.13
CA ARG A 150 -2.72 7.35 7.29
C ARG A 150 -2.94 8.75 6.73
#